data_AF-A0A519L5D1-F1
#
_entry.id   AF-A0A519L5D1-F1
#
_cell.length_a   1.000
_cell.length_b   1.000
_cell.length_c   1.000
_cell.angle_alpha   90.00
_cell.angle_beta   90.00
_cell.angle_gamma   90.00
#
_symmetry.space_group_name_H-M   'P 1'
#
loop_
_entity.id
_entity.type
_entity.pdbx_description
1 polymer ?
#
loop_
_entity_poly.entity_id
_entity_poly.type
_entity_poly.pdbx_seq_one_letter_code
_entity_poly.pdbx_strand_id
1 'polypeptide(L)' 'MTKQASPADVAKIFIWGGVGDIVIGLGLIVAALTGLMGPDMEILSIAGAVMAVFGVGIVLWGRNKLSQAEDRRGDMN' A
#
# COMPACT_ATOMS: atom_id res chain seq x y z
N MET A 1 -5.59 2.08 29.76
CA MET A 1 -6.57 1.40 28.88
C MET A 1 -6.11 1.58 27.44
N THR A 2 -5.50 0.57 26.81
CA THR A 2 -5.18 0.60 25.38
C THR A 2 -6.49 0.45 24.61
N LYS A 3 -6.90 1.53 23.92
CA LYS A 3 -8.09 1.52 23.06
C LYS A 3 -7.84 0.48 21.97
N GLN A 4 -8.60 -0.62 21.98
CA GLN A 4 -8.45 -1.67 20.97
C GLN A 4 -8.77 -1.06 19.60
N ALA A 5 -7.83 -1.14 18.66
CA ALA A 5 -8.00 -0.53 17.34
C ALA A 5 -9.21 -1.17 16.64
N SER A 6 -10.09 -0.34 16.07
CA SER A 6 -11.25 -0.87 15.36
C SER A 6 -10.80 -1.56 14.05
N PRO A 7 -11.57 -2.52 13.52
CA PRO A 7 -11.28 -3.13 12.22
C PRO A 7 -11.10 -2.09 11.10
N ALA A 8 -11.81 -0.97 11.18
CA ALA A 8 -11.69 0.14 10.25
C ALA A 8 -10.35 0.90 10.39
N ASP A 9 -9.85 1.08 11.61
CA ASP A 9 -8.55 1.71 11.86
C ASP A 9 -7.41 0.84 11.32
N VAL A 10 -7.52 -0.48 11.53
CA VAL A 10 -6.58 -1.45 10.98
C VAL A 10 -6.59 -1.42 9.45
N ALA A 11 -7.78 -1.44 8.83
CA ALA A 11 -7.90 -1.34 7.37
C ALA A 11 -7.26 -0.07 6.80
N LYS A 12 -7.45 1.08 7.47
CA LYS A 12 -6.83 2.35 7.07
C LYS A 12 -5.30 2.30 7.14
N ILE A 13 -4.73 1.68 8.17
CA ILE A 13 -3.27 1.50 8.29
C ILE A 13 -2.73 0.73 7.09
N PHE A 14 -3.39 -0.37 6.70
CA PHE A 14 -2.98 -1.13 5.52
C PHE A 14 -3.10 -0.32 4.22
N ILE A 15 -4.20 0.43 4.04
CA ILE A 15 -4.35 1.30 2.87
C ILE A 15 -3.19 2.31 2.81
N TRP A 16 -2.88 3.00 3.91
CA TRP A 16 -1.78 3.97 3.92
C TRP A 16 -0.41 3.33 3.72
N GLY A 17 -0.17 2.15 4.32
CA GLY A 17 1.05 1.39 4.10
C GLY A 17 1.22 0.99 2.63
N GLY A 18 0.16 0.46 2.01
CA GLY A 18 0.18 0.08 0.59
C GLY A 18 0.34 1.28 -0.35
N VAL A 19 -0.24 2.44 -0.03
CA VAL A 19 0.03 3.69 -0.77
C VAL A 19 1.50 4.08 -0.67
N GLY A 20 2.11 3.93 0.51
CA GLY A 20 3.54 4.16 0.70
C GLY A 20 4.40 3.29 -0.21
N ASP A 21 4.12 1.98 -0.27
CA ASP A 21 4.82 1.03 -1.14
C ASP A 21 4.67 1.38 -2.63
N ILE A 22 3.48 1.84 -3.04
CA ILE A 22 3.25 2.32 -4.42
C ILE A 22 4.14 3.54 -4.72
N VAL A 23 4.13 4.55 -3.85
CA VAL A 23 4.86 5.79 -4.08
C VAL A 23 6.37 5.54 -4.09
N ILE A 24 6.88 4.76 -3.14
CA ILE A 24 8.31 4.40 -3.08
C ILE A 24 8.68 3.56 -4.31
N GLY A 25 7.89 2.54 -4.64
CA GLY A 25 8.15 1.68 -5.78
C GLY A 25 8.19 2.43 -7.12
N LEU A 26 7.23 3.32 -7.35
CA LEU A 26 7.20 4.19 -8.53
C LEU A 26 8.36 5.20 -8.53
N GLY A 27 8.69 5.76 -7.36
CA GLY A 27 9.85 6.65 -7.22
C GLY A 27 11.16 5.97 -7.61
N LEU A 28 11.33 4.70 -7.24
CA LEU A 28 12.50 3.91 -7.63
C LEU A 28 12.56 3.67 -9.14
N ILE A 29 11.42 3.34 -9.77
CA ILE A 29 11.34 3.18 -11.22
C ILE A 29 11.71 4.48 -11.94
N VAL A 30 11.13 5.62 -11.52
CA VAL A 30 11.42 6.93 -12.14
C VAL A 30 12.89 7.31 -11.99
N ALA A 31 13.47 7.09 -10.81
CA ALA A 31 14.87 7.38 -10.56
C ALA A 31 15.82 6.49 -11.39
N ALA A 32 15.47 5.23 -11.62
CA ALA A 32 16.23 4.36 -12.52
C ALA A 32 16.13 4.82 -13.98
N LEU A 33 14.93 5.13 -14.48
CA LEU A 33 14.69 5.55 -15.87
C LEU A 33 15.33 6.91 -16.20
N THR A 34 15.47 7.79 -15.22
CA THR A 34 16.10 9.11 -15.37
C THR A 34 17.62 9.08 -15.20
N GLY A 35 18.21 7.91 -14.90
CA GLY A 35 19.65 7.76 -14.68
C GLY A 35 20.16 8.30 -13.34
N LEU A 36 19.26 8.67 -12.42
CA LEU A 36 19.60 9.18 -11.09
C LEU A 36 20.30 8.14 -10.20
N MET A 37 20.15 6.85 -10.51
CA MET A 37 20.66 5.75 -9.68
C MET A 37 22.01 5.17 -10.14
N GLY A 38 22.56 5.61 -11.28
CA GLY A 38 23.77 5.03 -11.84
C GLY A 38 23.55 3.68 -12.56
N PRO A 39 24.53 3.23 -13.36
CA PRO A 39 24.34 2.14 -14.32
C PRO A 39 24.14 0.75 -13.69
N ASP A 40 24.63 0.50 -12.49
CA ASP A 40 24.56 -0.83 -11.84
C ASP A 40 23.30 -1.04 -10.99
N MET A 41 22.36 -0.08 -11.01
CA MET A 41 21.17 -0.08 -10.15
C MET A 41 19.88 -0.52 -10.85
N GLU A 42 19.97 -1.19 -11.99
CA GLU A 42 18.80 -1.69 -12.72
C GLU A 42 17.92 -2.61 -11.85
N ILE A 43 18.52 -3.37 -10.93
CA ILE A 43 17.82 -4.21 -9.97
C ILE A 43 16.87 -3.44 -9.04
N LEU A 44 17.14 -2.16 -8.76
CA LEU A 44 16.26 -1.31 -7.97
C LEU A 44 14.99 -0.92 -8.73
N SER A 45 15.04 -0.84 -10.05
CA SER A 45 13.84 -0.61 -10.87
C SER A 45 12.89 -1.81 -10.80
N ILE A 46 13.44 -3.02 -10.84
CA ILE A 46 12.68 -4.28 -10.71
C ILE A 46 12.09 -4.38 -9.30
N ALA A 47 12.89 -4.10 -8.27
CA ALA A 47 12.42 -4.06 -6.89
C ALA A 47 11.30 -3.02 -6.70
N GLY A 48 11.43 -1.84 -7.32
CA GLY A 48 10.43 -0.79 -7.32
C GLY A 48 9.10 -1.22 -7.96
N ALA A 49 9.17 -1.93 -9.09
CA ALA A 49 7.98 -2.48 -9.74
C ALA A 49 7.27 -3.51 -8.85
N VAL A 50 8.02 -4.42 -8.22
CA VAL A 50 7.46 -5.42 -7.30
C VAL A 50 6.81 -4.74 -6.09
N MET A 51 7.48 -3.75 -5.48
CA MET A 51 6.93 -2.97 -4.38
C MET A 51 5.62 -2.29 -4.77
N ALA A 52 5.57 -1.66 -5.94
CA ALA A 52 4.37 -0.96 -6.38
C ALA A 52 3.18 -1.92 -6.58
N VAL A 53 3.41 -3.09 -7.19
CA VAL A 53 2.38 -4.12 -7.36
C VAL A 53 1.90 -4.65 -6.00
N PHE A 54 2.82 -4.90 -5.07
CA PHE A 54 2.47 -5.37 -3.73
C PHE A 54 1.65 -4.33 -2.97
N GLY A 55 2.06 -3.06 -3.03
CA GLY A 55 1.33 -1.94 -2.45
C GLY A 55 -0.10 -1.81 -2.98
N VAL A 56 -0.32 -1.98 -4.30
CA VAL A 56 -1.68 -2.05 -4.88
C VAL A 56 -2.49 -3.19 -4.25
N GLY A 57 -1.89 -4.38 -4.12
CA GLY A 57 -2.52 -5.53 -3.46
C GLY A 57 -2.96 -5.22 -2.02
N ILE A 58 -2.09 -4.61 -1.23
CA ILE A 58 -2.40 -4.22 0.15
C ILE A 58 -3.54 -3.19 0.18
N VAL A 59 -3.52 -2.17 -0.69
CA VAL A 59 -4.57 -1.15 -0.75
C VAL A 59 -5.92 -1.78 -1.06
N LEU A 60 -5.98 -2.66 -2.07
CA LEU A 60 -7.21 -3.35 -2.44
C LEU A 60 -7.74 -4.23 -1.30
N TRP A 61 -6.84 -4.94 -0.62
CA TRP A 61 -7.21 -5.75 0.54
C TRP A 61 -7.74 -4.91 1.70
N GLY A 62 -7.07 -3.81 2.02
CA GLY A 62 -7.52 -2.86 3.05
C GLY A 62 -8.88 -2.24 2.72
N ARG A 63 -9.11 -1.85 1.46
CA ARG A 63 -10.43 -1.35 1.01
C ARG A 63 -11.52 -2.40 1.14
N ASN A 64 -11.24 -3.65 0.78
CA ASN A 64 -12.20 -4.74 0.93
C ASN A 64 -12.55 -5.00 2.40
N LYS A 65 -11.55 -4.94 3.30
CA LYS A 65 -11.78 -5.04 4.75
C LYS A 65 -12.61 -3.88 5.30
N LEU A 66 -12.37 -2.66 4.80
CA LEU A 66 -13.14 -1.48 5.20
C LEU A 66 -14.61 -1.60 4.77
N SER A 67 -14.87 -1.98 3.52
CA SER A 67 -16.23 -2.23 3.00
C SER A 67 -16.98 -3.26 3.85
N GLN A 68 -16.35 -4.40 4.17
CA GLN A 68 -16.95 -5.42 5.03
C GLN A 68 -17.26 -4.92 6.46
N ALA A 69 -16.44 -4.00 6.98
CA ALA A 69 -16.68 -3.41 8.29
C ALA A 69 -17.86 -2.40 8.26
N GLU A 70 -18.04 -1.70 7.14
CA GLU A 70 -19.16 -0.78 6.91
C GLU A 70 -20.48 -1.53 6.70
N ASP A 71 -20.50 -2.59 5.87
CA ASP A 71 -21.69 -3.40 5.61
C ASP A 71 -22.28 -4.01 6.90
N ARG A 72 -21.41 -4.57 7.75
CA ARG A 72 -21.83 -5.11 9.07
C ARG A 72 -22.41 -4.05 9.97
N ARG A 73 -21.95 -2.81 9.86
CA ARG A 73 -22.44 -1.69 10.66
C ARG A 73 -23.80 -1.19 10.15
N GLY A 74 -24.06 -1.31 8.85
CA GLY A 74 -25.35 -1.01 8.23
C GLY A 74 -26.44 -2.02 8.57
N ASP A 75 -26.11 -3.32 8.67
CA ASP A 75 -27.04 -4.41 9.02
C ASP A 75 -27.49 -4.40 10.49
N MET A 76 -26.82 -3.65 11.36
CA MET A 76 -27.15 -3.52 12.79
C MET A 76 -28.04 -2.30 13.12
N ASN A 77 -28.48 -1.53 12.11
CA ASN A 77 -29.37 -0.38 12.25
C ASN A 77 -30.74 -0.66 11.62
#